data_AF-A8SKJ8-F1
#
_entry.id   AF-A8SKJ8-F1
#
_cell.length_a   1.000
_cell.length_b   1.000
_cell.length_c   1.000
_cell.angle_alpha   90.00
_cell.angle_beta   90.00
_cell.angle_gamma   90.00
#
_symmetry.space_group_name_H-M   'P 1'
#
loop_
_entity.id
_entity.type
_entity.pdbx_description
1 polymer ?
#
loop_
_entity_poly.entity_id
_entity_poly.type
_entity_poly.pdbx_seq_one_letter_code
_entity_poly.pdbx_strand_id
1 'polypeptide(L)'
;MVKSLNEILGGFMIGIVAACLTTFAFAPQVIKIIKDKNTQSLSLIMCIMQTTGIFLWLVHGLKIKDFALIFANSISFVLVLIILVHKIKYK
;
A
#
# COMPACT_ATOMS: atom_id res chain seq x y z
N MET A 1 0.55 25.77 -23.36
CA MET A 1 -0.29 24.62 -23.75
C MET A 1 -1.26 24.36 -22.61
N VAL A 2 -2.53 24.73 -22.76
CA VAL A 2 -3.58 24.50 -21.74
C VAL A 2 -4.18 23.12 -22.03
N LYS A 3 -4.05 22.16 -21.11
CA LYS A 3 -4.70 20.84 -21.22
C LYS A 3 -6.22 21.00 -21.16
N SER A 4 -6.95 20.18 -21.90
CA SER A 4 -8.43 20.25 -21.90
C SER A 4 -9.00 19.79 -20.55
N LEU A 5 -10.17 20.31 -20.16
CA LEU A 5 -10.84 19.91 -18.91
C LEU A 5 -11.05 18.39 -18.82
N ASN A 6 -11.36 17.73 -19.95
CA ASN A 6 -11.52 16.27 -20.01
C ASN A 6 -10.21 15.52 -19.74
N GLU A 7 -9.06 16.03 -20.18
CA GLU A 7 -7.76 15.42 -19.87
C GLU A 7 -7.42 15.53 -18.39
N ILE A 8 -7.75 16.66 -17.76
CA ILE A 8 -7.54 16.89 -16.32
C ILE A 8 -8.44 15.97 -15.50
N LEU A 9 -9.73 15.89 -15.83
CA LEU A 9 -10.69 15.00 -15.16
C LEU A 9 -10.34 13.53 -15.35
N GLY A 10 -9.95 13.11 -16.57
CA GLY A 10 -9.54 11.74 -16.85
C GLY A 10 -8.32 11.31 -16.04
N GLY A 11 -7.30 12.16 -15.94
CA GLY A 11 -6.10 11.89 -15.12
C GLY A 11 -6.43 11.75 -13.63
N PHE A 12 -7.32 12.58 -13.10
CA PHE A 12 -7.76 12.52 -11.71
C PHE A 12 -8.47 11.19 -11.37
N MET A 13 -9.35 10.71 -12.25
CA MET A 13 -10.05 9.43 -12.06
C MET A 13 -9.08 8.25 -12.03
N ILE A 14 -8.11 8.21 -12.95
CA ILE A 14 -7.10 7.15 -12.99
C ILE A 14 -6.27 7.14 -11.70
N GLY A 15 -5.85 8.33 -11.23
CA GLY A 15 -5.08 8.47 -9.99
C GLY A 15 -5.81 7.95 -8.76
N ILE A 16 -7.10 8.27 -8.61
CA ILE A 16 -7.92 7.77 -7.49
C ILE A 16 -8.06 6.24 -7.56
N VAL A 17 -8.41 5.72 -8.74
CA VAL A 17 -8.60 4.27 -8.90
C VAL A 17 -7.29 3.53 -8.62
N ALA A 18 -6.16 4.03 -9.11
CA ALA A 18 -4.85 3.46 -8.82
C ALA A 18 -4.53 3.49 -7.32
N ALA A 19 -4.76 4.61 -6.64
CA ALA A 19 -4.52 4.74 -5.19
C ALA A 19 -5.39 3.78 -4.37
N CYS A 20 -6.68 3.66 -4.71
CA CYS A 20 -7.60 2.72 -4.08
C CYS A 20 -7.16 1.26 -4.30
N LEU A 21 -6.92 0.87 -5.56
CA LEU A 21 -6.54 -0.51 -5.90
C LEU A 21 -5.25 -0.93 -5.19
N THR A 22 -4.21 -0.08 -5.23
CA THR A 22 -2.92 -0.39 -4.62
C THR A 22 -2.97 -0.42 -3.09
N THR A 23 -3.73 0.47 -2.46
CA THR A 23 -3.88 0.49 -1.00
C THR A 23 -4.69 -0.71 -0.50
N PHE A 24 -5.84 -0.98 -1.12
CA PHE A 24 -6.76 -2.03 -0.69
C PHE A 24 -6.36 -3.43 -1.16
N ALA A 25 -5.43 -3.57 -2.10
CA ALA A 25 -4.91 -4.89 -2.52
C ALA A 25 -4.34 -5.70 -1.33
N PHE A 26 -3.81 -5.05 -0.30
CA PHE A 26 -3.28 -5.74 0.88
C PHE A 26 -4.38 -6.20 1.86
N ALA A 27 -5.59 -5.61 1.81
CA ALA A 27 -6.65 -5.92 2.76
C ALA A 27 -7.17 -7.38 2.65
N PRO A 28 -7.46 -7.93 1.46
CA PRO A 28 -7.81 -9.35 1.32
C PRO A 28 -6.72 -10.28 1.84
N GLN A 29 -5.45 -9.92 1.61
CA GLN A 29 -4.31 -10.71 2.09
C GLN A 29 -4.21 -10.70 3.62
N VAL A 30 -4.42 -9.54 4.26
CA VAL A 30 -4.48 -9.42 5.72
C VAL A 30 -5.61 -10.29 6.29
N ILE A 31 -6.81 -10.20 5.73
CA ILE A 31 -7.97 -10.98 6.19
C ILE A 31 -7.67 -12.47 6.12
N LYS A 32 -7.11 -12.93 5.00
CA LYS A 32 -6.73 -14.34 4.81
C LYS A 32 -5.70 -14.81 5.83
N ILE A 33 -4.65 -14.02 6.07
CA ILE A 33 -3.59 -14.37 7.02
C ILE A 33 -4.11 -14.43 8.45
N ILE A 34 -4.96 -13.48 8.86
CA ILE A 34 -5.53 -13.46 10.21
C ILE A 34 -6.43 -14.68 10.43
N LYS A 35 -7.24 -15.04 9.42
CA LYS A 35 -8.18 -16.16 9.49
C LYS A 35 -7.46 -17.51 9.47
N ASP A 36 -6.60 -17.71 8.49
CA ASP A 36 -6.03 -19.03 8.19
C ASP A 36 -4.74 -19.29 8.97
N LYS A 37 -4.05 -18.23 9.41
CA LYS A 37 -2.71 -18.27 10.06
C LYS A 37 -1.64 -19.02 9.26
N ASN A 38 -1.91 -19.32 8.00
CA ASN A 38 -0.99 -20.01 7.10
C ASN A 38 -0.23 -18.98 6.27
N THR A 39 1.07 -18.84 6.57
CA THR A 39 1.95 -17.90 5.85
C THR A 39 3.10 -18.59 5.11
N GLN A 40 3.06 -19.92 4.96
CA GLN A 40 4.18 -20.68 4.40
C GLN A 40 4.51 -20.31 2.96
N SER A 41 3.49 -19.97 2.15
CA SER A 41 3.67 -19.53 0.76
C SER A 41 4.18 -18.09 0.61
N LEU A 42 4.20 -17.30 1.69
CA LEU A 42 4.67 -15.92 1.64
C LEU A 42 6.20 -15.85 1.83
N SER A 43 6.87 -15.15 0.93
CA SER A 43 8.29 -14.84 1.07
C SER A 43 8.49 -13.78 2.16
N LEU A 44 9.30 -14.12 3.18
CA LEU A 44 9.67 -13.16 4.23
C LEU A 44 10.41 -11.95 3.66
N ILE A 45 11.31 -12.17 2.69
CA ILE A 45 12.07 -11.10 2.03
C ILE A 45 11.10 -10.14 1.33
N MET A 46 10.09 -10.66 0.63
CA MET A 46 9.06 -9.85 -0.02
C MET A 46 8.32 -8.98 1.00
N CYS A 47 7.89 -9.56 2.15
CA CYS A 47 7.20 -8.81 3.19
C CYS A 47 8.08 -7.69 3.77
N ILE A 48 9.37 -7.94 4.00
CA ILE A 48 10.33 -6.94 4.50
C ILE A 48 10.53 -5.82 3.47
N MET A 49 10.77 -6.17 2.20
CA MET A 49 10.94 -5.19 1.12
C MET A 49 9.70 -4.32 0.95
N GLN A 50 8.52 -4.92 0.96
CA GLN A 50 7.26 -4.21 0.82
C GLN A 50 7.02 -3.24 1.98
N THR A 51 7.24 -3.70 3.21
CA THR A 51 7.07 -2.88 4.43
C THR A 51 8.05 -1.71 4.45
N THR A 52 9.32 -1.97 4.15
CA THR A 52 10.37 -0.95 4.11
C THR A 52 10.14 0.05 2.99
N GLY A 53 9.77 -0.42 1.80
CA GLY A 53 9.48 0.45 0.66
C GLY A 53 8.30 1.39 0.92
N ILE A 54 7.20 0.88 1.47
CA ILE A 54 6.03 1.72 1.82
C ILE A 54 6.39 2.72 2.93
N PHE A 55 7.17 2.31 3.93
CA PHE A 55 7.66 3.23 4.96
C PHE A 55 8.49 4.38 4.36
N LEU A 56 9.41 4.06 3.44
CA LEU A 56 10.22 5.08 2.76
C LEU A 56 9.35 6.01 1.90
N TRP A 57 8.33 5.49 1.22
CA TRP A 57 7.35 6.31 0.48
C TRP A 57 6.54 7.22 1.40
N LEU A 58 6.14 6.74 2.57
CA LEU A 58 5.46 7.56 3.58
C LEU A 58 6.36 8.71 4.06
N VAL A 59 7.63 8.41 4.40
CA VAL A 59 8.63 9.42 4.77
C VAL A 59 8.85 10.41 3.63
N HIS A 60 8.92 9.95 2.39
CA HIS A 60 9.03 10.81 1.22
C HIS A 60 7.82 11.73 1.08
N GLY A 61 6.60 11.21 1.18
CA GLY A 61 5.35 11.97 1.14
C GLY A 61 5.31 13.07 2.21
N LEU A 62 5.74 12.76 3.43
CA LEU A 62 5.88 13.75 4.51
C LEU A 62 6.86 14.87 4.15
N LYS A 63 8.00 14.54 3.53
CA LYS A 63 9.00 15.54 3.10
C LYS A 63 8.47 16.48 2.02
N ILE A 64 7.69 15.97 1.06
CA ILE A 64 7.13 16.77 -0.03
C ILE A 64 5.74 17.36 0.28
N LYS A 65 5.21 17.08 1.48
CA LYS A 65 3.87 17.49 1.95
C LYS A 65 2.72 17.04 1.02
N ASP A 66 2.87 15.88 0.38
CA ASP A 66 1.83 15.30 -0.48
C ASP A 66 0.84 14.49 0.36
N PHE A 67 -0.35 15.06 0.58
CA PHE A 67 -1.40 14.44 1.38
C PHE A 67 -1.89 13.11 0.81
N ALA A 68 -2.00 12.98 -0.51
CA ALA A 68 -2.48 11.76 -1.14
C ALA A 68 -1.47 10.62 -0.93
N LEU A 69 -0.18 10.92 -1.13
CA LEU A 69 0.90 9.95 -0.93
C LEU A 69 1.03 9.53 0.54
N ILE A 70 0.91 10.50 1.47
CA ILE A 70 0.92 10.23 2.91
C ILE A 70 -0.26 9.34 3.30
N PHE A 71 -1.48 9.68 2.89
CA PHE A 71 -2.69 8.96 3.25
C PHE A 71 -2.66 7.51 2.73
N ALA A 72 -2.37 7.32 1.45
CA ALA A 72 -2.32 5.99 0.82
C ALA A 72 -1.24 5.10 1.45
N ASN A 73 -0.03 5.62 1.67
CA ASN A 73 1.06 4.85 2.26
C ASN A 73 0.87 4.61 3.76
N SER A 74 0.18 5.48 4.49
CA SER A 74 -0.13 5.24 5.90
C SER A 74 -1.04 4.03 6.09
N ILE A 75 -2.12 3.95 5.29
CA ILE A 75 -3.04 2.80 5.33
C ILE A 75 -2.32 1.54 4.87
N SER A 76 -1.60 1.61 3.75
CA SER A 76 -0.82 0.49 3.22
C SER A 76 0.20 -0.01 4.24
N PHE A 77 0.89 0.89 4.95
CA PHE A 77 1.91 0.55 5.94
C PHE A 77 1.34 -0.29 7.07
N VAL A 78 0.17 0.08 7.60
CA VAL A 78 -0.52 -0.70 8.65
C VAL A 78 -0.85 -2.10 8.13
N LEU A 79 -1.39 -2.22 6.92
CA LEU A 79 -1.77 -3.51 6.34
C LEU A 79 -0.54 -4.42 6.15
N VAL A 80 0.53 -3.93 5.53
CA VAL A 80 1.73 -4.75 5.28
C VAL A 80 2.49 -5.07 6.57
N LEU A 81 2.42 -4.20 7.58
CA LEU A 81 2.99 -4.49 8.90
C LEU A 81 2.27 -5.66 9.58
N ILE A 82 0.93 -5.72 9.47
CA ILE A 82 0.16 -6.87 9.98
C ILE A 82 0.59 -8.16 9.26
N ILE A 83 0.75 -8.12 7.94
CA ILE A 83 1.24 -9.25 7.13
C ILE A 83 2.62 -9.70 7.63
N LEU A 84 3.57 -8.77 7.78
CA LEU A 84 4.94 -9.06 8.22
C LEU A 84 4.96 -9.68 9.61
N VAL A 85 4.23 -9.10 10.57
CA VAL A 85 4.14 -9.62 11.95
C VAL A 85 3.61 -11.06 11.94
N HIS A 86 2.56 -11.34 11.16
CA HIS A 86 2.03 -12.69 11.05
C HIS A 86 3.01 -13.64 10.37
N LYS A 87 3.72 -13.21 9.32
CA LYS A 87 4.73 -14.04 8.66
C LYS A 87 5.88 -14.40 9.61
N ILE A 88 6.31 -13.48 10.47
CA ILE A 88 7.35 -13.74 11.46
C ILE A 88 6.83 -14.69 12.55
N LYS A 89 5.57 -14.53 12.98
CA LYS A 89 4.95 -15.34 14.03
C LYS A 89 4.59 -16.77 13.58
N TYR A 90 4.10 -16.94 12.37
CA TYR A 90 3.53 -18.20 11.86
C TYR A 90 4.34 -18.79 10.70
N LYS A 91 5.67 -18.87 10.87
CA LYS A 91 6.68 -19.24 9.84
C LYS A 91 6.17 -20.15 8.72
#